data_AF-A0A158LZ75-F1
#
_entry.id   AF-A0A158LZ75-F1
#
_cell.length_a   1.000
_cell.length_b   1.000
_cell.length_c   1.000
_cell.angle_alpha   90.00
_cell.angle_beta   90.00
_cell.angle_gamma   90.00
#
_symmetry.space_group_name_H-M   'P 1'
#
loop_
_entity.id
_entity.type
_entity.pdbx_description
1 polymer ?
#
loop_
_entity_poly.entity_id
_entity_poly.type
_entity_poly.pdbx_seq_one_letter_code
_entity_poly.pdbx_strand_id
1 'polypeptide(L)'
;MAISSVGSSAYTGLSRSTNSSSGTSDSSLQKTLRELQQQLRQLQQQMDRVRNSNATAEQKAQQLQALNTQAATLQTQIQKVLQQQLQQLQT
;
A
#
# COMPACT_ATOMS: atom_id res chain seq x y z
N MET A 1 58.59 6.84 22.65
CA MET A 1 58.00 5.56 22.17
C MET A 1 57.36 5.84 20.82
N ALA A 2 57.87 5.21 19.77
CA ALA A 2 57.35 5.31 18.41
C ALA A 2 56.76 3.95 18.04
N ILE A 3 55.48 3.92 17.66
CA ILE A 3 54.92 2.86 16.85
C ILE A 3 54.17 3.50 15.69
N SER A 4 54.67 3.23 14.50
CA SER A 4 54.08 3.57 13.21
C SER A 4 53.40 2.32 12.64
N SER A 5 52.50 2.54 11.69
CA SER A 5 52.04 1.56 10.68
C SER A 5 50.88 0.61 11.03
N VAL A 6 49.68 1.05 10.66
CA VAL A 6 48.76 0.30 9.80
C VAL A 6 48.12 1.40 8.92
N GLY A 7 48.14 1.37 7.59
CA GLY A 7 48.01 0.24 6.68
C GLY A 7 46.78 0.55 5.81
N SER A 8 47.05 1.11 4.64
CA SER A 8 46.13 1.63 3.62
C SER A 8 45.07 0.63 3.13
N SER A 9 43.89 1.13 2.74
CA SER A 9 43.03 0.61 1.64
C SER A 9 41.76 1.48 1.55
N ALA A 10 41.68 2.45 0.65
CA ALA A 10 41.22 2.29 -0.74
C ALA A 10 39.76 1.78 -0.85
N TYR A 11 38.81 2.72 -0.86
CA TYR A 11 37.59 2.58 -1.67
C TYR A 11 37.15 3.96 -2.19
N THR A 12 37.92 4.49 -3.14
CA THR A 12 37.31 5.28 -4.21
C THR A 12 36.56 4.31 -5.10
N GLY A 13 35.23 4.39 -5.15
CA GLY A 13 34.46 3.66 -6.16
C GLY A 13 33.13 3.13 -5.67
N LEU A 14 32.12 4.00 -5.65
CA LEU A 14 30.88 3.63 -6.32
C LEU A 14 30.19 4.88 -6.86
N SER A 15 30.55 5.20 -8.10
CA SER A 15 29.66 5.89 -9.02
C SER A 15 28.30 5.18 -9.03
N ARG A 16 27.25 5.90 -8.62
CA ARG A 16 25.95 5.76 -9.26
C ARG A 16 25.22 7.09 -9.28
N SER A 17 25.73 7.98 -10.13
CA SER A 17 24.82 8.88 -10.84
C SER A 17 24.05 8.03 -11.86
N THR A 18 22.86 7.58 -11.47
CA THR A 18 21.77 7.30 -12.40
C THR A 18 20.46 7.65 -11.69
N ASN A 19 19.97 8.86 -11.98
CA ASN A 19 18.61 9.10 -12.44
C ASN A 19 17.46 8.45 -11.65
N SER A 20 16.65 9.25 -10.95
CA SER A 20 15.18 9.08 -10.86
C SER A 20 14.54 10.19 -10.01
N SER A 21 14.52 11.42 -10.51
CA SER A 21 13.55 12.44 -10.05
C SER A 21 12.12 12.18 -10.56
N SER A 22 11.81 10.91 -10.88
CA SER A 22 10.51 10.44 -11.38
C SER A 22 9.88 9.36 -10.46
N GLY A 23 10.57 8.94 -9.38
CA GLY A 23 10.16 7.79 -8.56
C GLY A 23 9.30 8.06 -7.31
N THR A 24 9.00 9.31 -6.97
CA THR A 24 8.24 9.64 -5.75
C THR A 24 6.72 9.52 -5.94
N SER A 25 6.20 9.90 -7.10
CA SER A 25 4.76 9.84 -7.42
C SER A 25 4.25 8.42 -7.62
N ASP A 26 5.03 7.55 -8.29
CA ASP A 26 4.66 6.14 -8.45
C ASP A 26 4.66 5.40 -7.10
N SER A 27 5.65 5.68 -6.25
CA SER A 27 5.75 5.09 -4.91
C SER A 27 4.60 5.53 -3.98
N SER A 28 4.15 6.79 -4.08
CA SER A 28 3.03 7.29 -3.28
C SER A 28 1.70 6.66 -3.72
N LEU A 29 1.42 6.57 -5.03
CA LEU A 29 0.23 5.89 -5.53
C LEU A 29 0.23 4.39 -5.20
N GLN A 30 1.37 3.70 -5.34
CA GLN A 30 1.50 2.30 -4.93
C GLN A 30 1.27 2.11 -3.43
N LYS A 31 1.68 3.08 -2.60
CA LYS A 31 1.44 3.04 -1.16
C LYS A 31 -0.05 3.22 -0.87
N THR A 32 -0.72 4.18 -1.48
CA THR A 32 -2.17 4.39 -1.36
C THR A 32 -2.96 3.17 -1.83
N LEU A 33 -2.57 2.56 -2.96
CA LEU A 33 -3.22 1.35 -3.47
C LEU A 33 -3.12 0.19 -2.46
N ARG A 34 -1.92 -0.05 -1.91
CA ARG A 34 -1.71 -1.10 -0.89
C ARG A 34 -2.53 -0.85 0.36
N GLU A 35 -2.64 0.39 0.81
CA GLU A 35 -3.45 0.75 1.97
C GLU A 35 -4.93 0.50 1.72
N LEU A 36 -5.47 0.94 0.58
CA LEU A 36 -6.86 0.70 0.19
C LEU A 36 -7.17 -0.80 0.06
N GLN A 37 -6.25 -1.58 -0.48
CA GLN A 37 -6.37 -3.05 -0.55
C GLN A 37 -6.38 -3.69 0.84
N GLN A 38 -5.54 -3.20 1.77
CA GLN A 38 -5.56 -3.67 3.16
C GLN A 38 -6.88 -3.33 3.85
N GLN A 39 -7.40 -2.11 3.67
CA GLN A 39 -8.70 -1.71 4.20
C GLN A 39 -9.82 -2.61 3.67
N LEU A 40 -9.82 -2.92 2.36
CA LEU A 40 -10.80 -3.83 1.76
C LEU A 40 -10.73 -5.25 2.37
N ARG A 41 -9.51 -5.77 2.60
CA ARG A 41 -9.31 -7.07 3.26
C ARG A 41 -9.82 -7.09 4.69
N GLN A 42 -9.55 -6.02 5.45
CA GLN A 42 -10.08 -5.90 6.82
C GLN A 42 -11.61 -5.84 6.81
N LEU A 43 -12.20 -5.17 5.84
CA LEU A 43 -13.65 -5.07 5.68
C LEU A 43 -14.29 -6.42 5.35
N GLN A 44 -13.67 -7.22 4.47
CA GLN A 44 -14.07 -8.61 4.23
C GLN A 44 -14.02 -9.45 5.51
N GLN A 45 -12.93 -9.35 6.28
CA GLN A 45 -12.83 -10.07 7.54
C GLN A 45 -13.92 -9.64 8.54
N GLN A 46 -14.30 -8.36 8.56
CA GLN A 46 -15.42 -7.88 9.36
C GLN A 46 -16.75 -8.47 8.87
N MET A 47 -17.01 -8.51 7.56
CA MET A 47 -18.20 -9.16 7.00
C MET A 47 -18.27 -10.64 7.39
N ASP A 48 -17.15 -11.36 7.32
CA ASP A 48 -17.10 -12.77 7.74
C ASP A 48 -17.38 -12.93 9.23
N ARG A 49 -16.86 -12.03 10.08
CA ARG A 49 -17.19 -12.01 11.52
C ARG A 49 -18.67 -11.75 11.74
N VAL A 50 -19.30 -10.82 11.00
CA VAL A 50 -20.74 -10.54 11.10
C VAL A 50 -21.56 -11.76 10.65
N ARG A 51 -21.19 -12.41 9.55
CA ARG A 51 -21.88 -13.64 9.08
C ARG A 51 -21.83 -14.75 10.11
N ASN A 52 -20.66 -14.96 10.72
CA ASN A 52 -20.43 -15.98 11.75
C ASN A 52 -20.86 -15.55 13.16
N SER A 53 -21.28 -14.30 13.36
CA SER A 53 -21.74 -13.83 14.66
C SER A 53 -23.04 -14.51 15.10
N ASN A 54 -23.35 -14.50 16.39
CA ASN A 54 -24.64 -14.97 16.92
C ASN A 54 -25.74 -13.88 16.90
N ALA A 55 -25.56 -12.81 16.12
CA ALA A 55 -26.56 -11.75 15.98
C ALA A 55 -27.81 -12.23 15.22
N THR A 56 -28.93 -11.52 15.38
CA THR A 56 -30.15 -11.85 14.63
C THR A 56 -29.97 -11.62 13.13
N ALA A 57 -30.79 -12.28 12.31
CA ALA A 57 -30.71 -12.15 10.86
C ALA A 57 -30.87 -10.68 10.39
N GLU A 58 -31.76 -9.91 11.02
CA GLU A 58 -31.95 -8.49 10.73
C GLU A 58 -30.71 -7.66 11.10
N GLN A 59 -30.11 -7.90 12.27
CA GLN A 59 -28.88 -7.21 12.70
C GLN A 59 -27.72 -7.52 11.76
N LYS A 60 -27.57 -8.79 11.35
CA LYS A 60 -26.57 -9.20 10.37
C LYS A 60 -26.81 -8.52 9.02
N ALA A 61 -28.05 -8.49 8.53
CA ALA A 61 -28.38 -7.88 7.26
C ALA A 61 -28.04 -6.38 7.25
N GLN A 62 -28.39 -5.65 8.32
CA GLN A 62 -28.06 -4.23 8.45
C GLN A 62 -26.54 -3.99 8.49
N GLN A 63 -25.81 -4.76 9.30
CA GLN A 63 -24.35 -4.63 9.36
C GLN A 63 -23.68 -5.01 8.04
N LEU A 64 -24.11 -6.10 7.39
CA LEU A 64 -23.57 -6.50 6.10
C LEU A 64 -23.87 -5.48 5.02
N GLN A 65 -25.06 -4.88 5.02
CA GLN A 65 -25.40 -3.82 4.06
C GLN A 65 -24.49 -2.60 4.26
N ALA A 66 -24.28 -2.16 5.51
CA ALA A 66 -23.37 -1.06 5.81
C ALA A 66 -21.90 -1.36 5.46
N LEU A 67 -21.45 -2.60 5.66
CA LEU A 67 -20.12 -3.03 5.26
C LEU A 67 -19.98 -3.12 3.73
N ASN A 68 -21.02 -3.58 3.02
CA ASN A 68 -21.02 -3.63 1.55
C ASN A 68 -20.95 -2.24 0.92
N THR A 69 -21.67 -1.25 1.46
CA THR A 69 -21.57 0.14 0.95
C THR A 69 -20.18 0.73 1.15
N GLN A 70 -19.54 0.45 2.29
CA GLN A 70 -18.16 0.84 2.53
C GLN A 70 -17.19 0.12 1.57
N ALA A 71 -17.40 -1.18 1.31
CA ALA A 71 -16.59 -1.94 0.35
C ALA A 71 -16.72 -1.38 -1.07
N ALA A 72 -17.93 -1.05 -1.53
CA ALA A 72 -18.15 -0.44 -2.84
C ALA A 72 -17.44 0.92 -2.97
N THR A 73 -17.44 1.70 -1.90
CA THR A 73 -16.74 2.99 -1.83
C THR A 73 -15.22 2.80 -1.94
N LEU A 74 -14.65 1.83 -1.22
CA LEU A 74 -13.23 1.49 -1.32
C LEU A 74 -12.86 0.95 -2.71
N GLN A 75 -13.69 0.08 -3.31
CA GLN A 75 -13.46 -0.42 -4.66
C GLN A 75 -13.42 0.70 -5.70
N THR A 76 -14.29 1.71 -5.57
CA THR A 76 -14.28 2.89 -6.44
C THR A 76 -12.97 3.69 -6.28
N GLN A 77 -12.49 3.87 -5.05
CA GLN A 77 -11.22 4.55 -4.79
C GLN A 77 -10.03 3.76 -5.37
N ILE A 78 -10.01 2.44 -5.21
CA ILE A 78 -8.97 1.57 -5.79
C ILE A 78 -8.93 1.73 -7.31
N GLN A 79 -10.08 1.68 -7.99
CA GLN A 79 -10.15 1.87 -9.44
C GLN A 79 -9.61 3.24 -9.88
N LYS A 80 -9.94 4.31 -9.14
CA LYS A 80 -9.45 5.67 -9.42
C LYS A 80 -7.94 5.78 -9.25
N VAL A 81 -7.36 5.13 -8.24
CA VAL A 81 -5.90 5.11 -8.02
C VAL A 81 -5.19 4.29 -9.10
N LEU A 82 -5.76 3.13 -9.48
CA LEU A 82 -5.23 2.33 -10.60
C LEU A 82 -5.22 3.09 -11.92
N GLN A 83 -6.29 3.81 -12.25
CA GLN A 83 -6.33 4.63 -13.46
C GLN A 83 -5.29 5.75 -13.44
N GLN A 84 -5.07 6.40 -12.30
CA GLN A 84 -4.04 7.43 -12.16
C GLN A 84 -2.63 6.84 -12.31
N GLN A 85 -2.38 5.67 -11.74
CA GLN A 85 -1.11 4.96 -11.90
C GLN A 85 -0.89 4.60 -13.37
N LEU A 86 -1.91 4.09 -14.06
CA LEU A 86 -1.82 3.74 -15.48
C LEU A 86 -1.51 4.97 -16.35
N GLN A 87 -2.12 6.11 -16.04
CA GLN A 87 -1.86 7.38 -16.73
C GLN A 87 -0.42 7.87 -16.50
N GLN A 88 0.09 7.78 -15.27
CA GLN A 88 1.48 8.17 -14.96
C GLN A 88 2.52 7.26 -15.62
N LEU A 89 2.18 5.99 -15.87
CA LEU A 89 3.05 5.06 -16.59
C LEU A 89 3.05 5.29 -18.12
N GLN A 90 2.04 5.98 -18.66
CA GLN A 90 1.89 6.25 -20.10
C GLN A 90 2.46 7.61 -20.52
N THR A 91 2.84 8.47 -19.58
CA THR A 91 3.44 9.80 -19.80
C THR A 91 4.94 9.78 -19.56
#